data_AF-A0A8H4KE15-F1
#
_entry.id   AF-A0A8H4KE15-F1
#
_cell.length_a   1.000
_cell.length_b   1.000
_cell.length_c   1.000
_cell.angle_alpha   90.00
_cell.angle_beta   90.00
_cell.angle_gamma   90.00
#
_symmetry.space_group_name_H-M   'P 1'
#
loop_
_entity.id
_entity.type
_entity.pdbx_description
1 polymer ?
#
loop_
_entity_poly.entity_id
_entity_poly.type
_entity_poly.pdbx_seq_one_letter_code
_entity_poly.pdbx_strand_id
1 'polypeptide(L)'
;MADKTSNNLDVENHAFEFLLRHVDDEPSFADSHSLTEAIRDIAKTVLSFAVVNEIDGATQLLEVIRNRGFDPFEYLRWDYPFLKPCMFFAWEATSSWPSWVPQEERTEEKLQELEVEGRKPWLERFSPEWEVTEETAKKAMDMAYNGVVTTLPDFNGTLAGQVAQVEIMSGNGDFSYAASPNGPMTIRYAKMAMWWRQGIYPYPFVQVYRTAGLMIALDIYLRLGKEDEARDIFSQMCCRFHAEEQVEQLVCSRMAWKQILAVPTRPILDLLNIHAAKLRPAVVRTLQIAETRLESGPRRRYANLSLEGLVHAVSENTFKNCPYDTLNVYRPPDNLRVRLEKAGGFLRPGCSPTEITALEERLGVTLPIDYKELLGITNGLGSMWDGQNVLDYLVSAEDVCWQELDFVAGNELPLLQDGEPIAGKDNKLDWPELNNPRCICLSGRVDHPDRCGFLFLMGPDVVQPAKDYFFKTYEERDESQRRELDRLVEETYGNMENFQNLEWALVSWTAWDFTYIPYNGIRDLLERTAEAGLREERPWLNIFEPRFRRLAND
;
A
#
# COMPACT_ATOMS: atom_id res chain seq x y z
N MET A 1 -40.76 35.20 17.59
CA MET A 1 -40.31 34.04 18.38
C MET A 1 -40.18 32.89 17.39
N ALA A 2 -39.07 32.90 16.63
CA ALA A 2 -37.83 32.15 16.90
C ALA A 2 -38.05 30.68 16.48
N ASP A 3 -37.82 30.37 15.21
CA ASP A 3 -36.51 30.02 14.63
C ASP A 3 -35.96 28.70 15.19
N LYS A 4 -36.03 27.66 14.35
CA LYS A 4 -35.27 26.42 14.46
C LYS A 4 -34.78 26.05 13.05
N THR A 5 -34.04 26.97 12.45
CA THR A 5 -32.93 26.63 11.57
C THR A 5 -31.64 26.69 12.38
N SER A 6 -31.06 25.55 12.75
CA SER A 6 -29.60 25.39 12.87
C SER A 6 -29.23 23.96 13.29
N ASN A 7 -28.18 23.44 12.64
CA ASN A 7 -27.39 22.23 12.95
C ASN A 7 -27.92 20.92 12.35
N ASN A 8 -27.79 20.82 11.03
CA ASN A 8 -27.42 19.56 10.37
C ASN A 8 -26.30 19.80 9.33
N LEU A 9 -25.36 20.67 9.69
CA LEU A 9 -24.04 20.80 9.06
C LEU A 9 -23.09 19.96 9.91
N ASP A 10 -22.82 18.74 9.46
CA ASP A 10 -21.60 17.94 9.66
C ASP A 10 -21.93 16.46 9.43
N VAL A 11 -22.21 16.12 8.16
CA VAL A 11 -21.62 14.90 7.62
C VAL A 11 -20.30 15.41 7.04
N GLU A 12 -19.19 15.24 7.77
CA GLU A 12 -17.87 15.64 7.28
C GLU A 12 -17.65 14.97 5.92
N ASN A 13 -17.78 15.75 4.85
CA ASN A 13 -17.52 15.25 3.50
C ASN A 13 -16.01 15.25 3.30
N HIS A 14 -15.39 14.12 3.63
CA HIS A 14 -13.94 13.93 3.55
C HIS A 14 -13.40 13.81 2.11
N ALA A 15 -14.18 14.11 1.07
CA ALA A 15 -13.74 13.95 -0.32
C ALA A 15 -12.50 14.79 -0.65
N PHE A 16 -12.43 16.04 -0.17
CA PHE A 16 -11.25 16.88 -0.39
C PHE A 16 -10.01 16.37 0.34
N GLU A 17 -10.18 15.84 1.55
CA GLU A 17 -9.10 15.22 2.33
C GLU A 17 -8.60 13.96 1.63
N PHE A 18 -9.52 13.11 1.14
CA PHE A 18 -9.16 11.92 0.37
C PHE A 18 -8.34 12.25 -0.89
N LEU A 19 -8.66 13.32 -1.62
CA LEU A 19 -7.88 13.75 -2.78
C LEU A 19 -6.44 14.12 -2.43
N LEU A 20 -6.21 14.57 -1.19
CA LEU A 20 -4.94 15.05 -0.69
C LEU A 20 -4.30 14.11 0.35
N ARG A 21 -4.84 12.90 0.52
CA ARG A 21 -4.37 11.93 1.53
C ARG A 21 -2.86 11.66 1.46
N HIS A 22 -2.27 11.69 0.27
CA HIS A 22 -0.82 11.47 0.12
C HIS A 22 0.05 12.70 0.44
N VAL A 23 -0.58 13.85 0.64
CA VAL A 23 0.06 15.16 0.86
C VAL A 23 -0.16 15.64 2.28
N ASP A 24 -1.41 15.56 2.75
CA ASP A 24 -1.88 16.20 3.98
C ASP A 24 -2.06 15.17 5.13
N ASP A 25 -2.33 13.89 4.85
CA ASP A 25 -2.25 12.87 5.91
C ASP A 25 -0.79 12.57 6.24
N GLU A 26 -0.54 12.29 7.52
CA GLU A 26 0.78 11.91 8.00
C GLU A 26 0.89 10.37 8.12
N PRO A 27 2.03 9.76 7.79
CA PRO A 27 3.11 10.33 6.99
C PRO A 27 2.67 10.54 5.53
N SER A 28 3.18 11.62 4.93
CA SER A 28 2.93 11.98 3.52
C SER A 28 3.97 11.37 2.59
N PHE A 29 3.83 11.52 1.26
CA PHE A 29 4.87 11.08 0.32
C PHE A 29 6.21 11.81 0.51
N ALA A 30 6.22 12.96 1.20
CA ALA A 30 7.45 13.66 1.55
C ALA A 30 8.32 12.85 2.52
N ASP A 31 7.70 11.95 3.28
CA ASP A 31 8.36 11.13 4.31
C ASP A 31 8.77 9.76 3.78
N SER A 32 8.21 9.30 2.65
CA SER A 32 8.52 7.99 2.04
C SER A 32 10.01 7.83 1.79
N HIS A 33 10.63 6.80 2.37
CA HIS A 33 12.07 6.53 2.22
C HIS A 33 12.40 6.02 0.80
N SER A 34 11.53 5.17 0.26
CA SER A 34 11.63 4.69 -1.12
C SER A 34 11.25 5.77 -2.13
N LEU A 35 12.09 5.97 -3.14
CA LEU A 35 11.73 6.85 -4.26
C LEU A 35 10.55 6.28 -5.06
N THR A 36 10.45 4.96 -5.19
CA THR A 36 9.36 4.31 -5.92
C THR A 36 8.02 4.57 -5.24
N GLU A 37 7.96 4.45 -3.92
CA GLU A 37 6.76 4.80 -3.15
C GLU A 37 6.38 6.28 -3.30
N ALA A 38 7.37 7.19 -3.21
CA ALA A 38 7.13 8.62 -3.40
C ALA A 38 6.56 8.92 -4.80
N ILE A 39 7.14 8.34 -5.85
CA ILE A 39 6.65 8.50 -7.24
C ILE A 39 5.24 7.94 -7.39
N ARG A 40 4.95 6.77 -6.79
CA ARG A 40 3.63 6.14 -6.81
C ARG A 40 2.58 7.02 -6.15
N ASP A 41 2.88 7.61 -5.00
CA ASP A 41 1.94 8.47 -4.28
C ASP A 41 1.76 9.86 -4.92
N ILE A 42 2.81 10.41 -5.56
CA ILE A 42 2.68 11.56 -6.45
C ILE A 42 1.73 11.23 -7.61
N ALA A 43 1.87 10.06 -8.24
CA ALA A 43 0.99 9.62 -9.34
C ALA A 43 -0.47 9.41 -8.92
N LYS A 44 -0.72 8.88 -7.72
CA LYS A 44 -2.09 8.84 -7.15
C LYS A 44 -2.66 10.24 -6.93
N THR A 45 -1.82 11.20 -6.59
CA THR A 45 -2.21 12.61 -6.43
C THR A 45 -2.48 13.29 -7.78
N VAL A 46 -1.71 12.96 -8.83
CA VAL A 46 -2.00 13.37 -10.22
C VAL A 46 -3.41 12.99 -10.62
N LEU A 47 -3.80 11.72 -10.39
CA LEU A 47 -5.13 11.22 -10.69
C LEU A 47 -6.21 11.94 -9.88
N SER A 48 -5.93 12.21 -8.60
CA SER A 48 -6.81 12.95 -7.69
C SER A 48 -7.04 14.40 -8.16
N PHE A 49 -6.05 15.09 -8.71
CA PHE A 49 -6.27 16.41 -9.31
C PHE A 49 -6.95 16.33 -10.68
N ALA A 50 -6.62 15.32 -11.49
CA ALA A 50 -7.22 15.15 -12.79
C ALA A 50 -8.74 14.95 -12.71
N VAL A 51 -9.21 14.08 -11.80
CA VAL A 51 -10.64 13.75 -11.69
C VAL A 51 -11.52 14.95 -11.30
N VAL A 52 -10.96 15.95 -10.61
CA VAL A 52 -11.63 17.22 -10.27
C VAL A 52 -11.39 18.34 -11.29
N ASN A 53 -10.91 17.97 -12.48
CA ASN A 53 -10.65 18.86 -13.63
C ASN A 53 -9.54 19.91 -13.39
N GLU A 54 -8.52 19.56 -12.58
CA GLU A 54 -7.28 20.33 -12.43
C GLU A 54 -6.16 19.70 -13.29
N ILE A 55 -6.40 19.61 -14.60
CA ILE A 55 -5.54 18.89 -15.55
C ILE A 55 -4.16 19.52 -15.68
N ASP A 56 -4.07 20.85 -15.64
CA ASP A 56 -2.79 21.56 -15.70
C ASP A 56 -1.91 21.21 -14.50
N GLY A 57 -2.48 21.22 -13.29
CA GLY A 57 -1.78 20.85 -12.06
C GLY A 57 -1.33 19.39 -12.05
N ALA A 58 -2.21 18.49 -12.49
CA ALA A 58 -1.89 17.07 -12.68
C ALA A 58 -0.75 16.87 -13.68
N THR A 59 -0.75 17.61 -14.79
CA THR A 59 0.30 17.56 -15.82
C THR A 59 1.64 18.07 -15.28
N GLN A 60 1.63 19.18 -14.53
CA GLN A 60 2.85 19.73 -13.91
C GLN A 60 3.49 18.76 -12.92
N LEU A 61 2.70 17.99 -12.16
CA LEU A 61 3.24 16.95 -11.27
C LEU A 61 3.92 15.81 -12.03
N LEU A 62 3.40 15.42 -13.20
CA LEU A 62 4.09 14.45 -14.06
C LEU A 62 5.38 15.04 -14.62
N GLU A 63 5.41 16.32 -14.95
CA GLU A 63 6.62 17.01 -15.39
C GLU A 63 7.68 17.04 -14.28
N VAL A 64 7.29 17.21 -13.02
CA VAL A 64 8.20 17.09 -11.86
C VAL A 64 8.88 15.71 -11.81
N ILE A 65 8.13 14.63 -12.04
CA ILE A 65 8.71 13.27 -12.14
C ILE A 65 9.62 13.13 -13.37
N ARG A 66 9.17 13.60 -14.55
CA ARG A 66 9.93 13.51 -15.81
C ARG A 66 11.23 14.29 -15.79
N ASN A 67 11.25 15.47 -15.18
CA ASN A 67 12.42 16.32 -15.05
C ASN A 67 13.53 15.65 -14.19
N ARG A 68 13.18 14.61 -13.43
CA ARG A 68 14.11 13.79 -12.65
C ARG A 68 14.58 12.54 -13.39
N GLY A 69 14.21 12.39 -14.66
CA GLY A 69 14.68 11.31 -15.54
C GLY A 69 13.80 10.05 -15.54
N PHE A 70 12.60 10.12 -14.95
CA PHE A 70 11.66 8.99 -14.92
C PHE A 70 10.52 9.20 -15.90
N ASP A 71 10.22 8.22 -16.75
CA ASP A 71 8.93 8.21 -17.44
C ASP A 71 7.86 7.64 -16.49
N PRO A 72 6.90 8.44 -15.99
CA PRO A 72 5.95 7.98 -14.99
C PRO A 72 5.03 6.87 -15.50
N PHE A 73 4.82 6.75 -16.83
CA PHE A 73 3.94 5.73 -17.38
C PHE A 73 4.64 4.38 -17.53
N GLU A 74 5.93 4.37 -17.88
CA GLU A 74 6.71 3.13 -17.90
C GLU A 74 7.12 2.71 -16.49
N TYR A 75 7.51 3.67 -15.64
CA TYR A 75 7.96 3.40 -14.28
C TYR A 75 6.88 2.76 -13.41
N LEU A 76 5.61 3.16 -13.59
CA LEU A 76 4.48 2.65 -12.81
C LEU A 76 3.57 1.70 -13.59
N ARG A 77 3.98 1.25 -14.78
CA ARG A 77 3.13 0.51 -15.72
C ARG A 77 2.42 -0.69 -15.09
N TRP A 78 3.15 -1.46 -14.29
CA TRP A 78 2.67 -2.71 -13.68
C TRP A 78 2.00 -2.46 -12.33
N ASP A 79 2.49 -1.49 -11.57
CA ASP A 79 2.04 -1.22 -10.20
C ASP A 79 0.80 -0.33 -10.13
N TYR A 80 0.64 0.61 -11.08
CA TYR A 80 -0.43 1.60 -11.07
C TYR A 80 -0.97 1.87 -12.49
N PRO A 81 -1.69 0.91 -13.10
CA PRO A 81 -2.07 0.93 -14.51
C PRO A 81 -3.13 2.00 -14.87
N PHE A 82 -3.62 2.75 -13.89
CA PHE A 82 -4.66 3.77 -14.08
C PHE A 82 -4.13 5.10 -14.60
N LEU A 83 -2.84 5.38 -14.37
CA LEU A 83 -2.26 6.70 -14.62
C LEU A 83 -2.27 7.08 -16.11
N LYS A 84 -1.86 6.15 -16.99
CA LYS A 84 -1.79 6.40 -18.44
C LYS A 84 -3.19 6.62 -19.04
N PRO A 85 -4.19 5.74 -18.84
CA PRO A 85 -5.56 6.00 -19.28
C PRO A 85 -6.12 7.33 -18.77
N CYS A 86 -5.99 7.60 -17.47
CA CYS A 86 -6.46 8.83 -16.84
C CYS A 86 -5.98 10.08 -17.59
N MET A 87 -4.67 10.22 -17.75
CA MET A 87 -4.08 11.45 -18.27
C MET A 87 -4.26 11.60 -19.78
N PHE A 88 -4.18 10.49 -20.54
CA PHE A 88 -4.41 10.55 -21.99
C PHE A 88 -5.86 10.95 -22.31
N PHE A 89 -6.84 10.41 -21.59
CA PHE A 89 -8.24 10.80 -21.80
C PHE A 89 -8.52 12.22 -21.31
N ALA A 90 -7.88 12.66 -20.22
CA ALA A 90 -7.97 14.04 -19.76
C ALA A 90 -7.43 15.04 -20.80
N TRP A 91 -6.23 14.79 -21.34
CA TRP A 91 -5.61 15.63 -22.37
C TRP A 91 -6.37 15.62 -23.68
N GLU A 92 -6.93 14.46 -24.07
CA GLU A 92 -7.82 14.38 -25.22
C GLU A 92 -9.05 15.27 -25.03
N ALA A 93 -9.75 15.10 -23.91
CA ALA A 93 -11.02 15.77 -23.64
C ALA A 93 -10.87 17.30 -23.49
N THR A 94 -9.72 17.76 -23.02
CA THR A 94 -9.41 19.20 -22.82
C THR A 94 -8.56 19.79 -23.94
N SER A 95 -8.09 18.97 -24.90
CA SER A 95 -7.12 19.37 -25.92
C SER A 95 -5.82 19.97 -25.36
N SER A 96 -5.41 19.54 -24.15
CA SER A 96 -4.28 20.11 -23.40
C SER A 96 -3.03 19.20 -23.41
N TRP A 97 -2.81 18.48 -24.51
CA TRP A 97 -1.69 17.55 -24.64
C TRP A 97 -0.34 18.22 -24.37
N PRO A 98 0.48 17.69 -23.45
CA PRO A 98 1.81 18.23 -23.21
C PRO A 98 2.73 17.99 -24.42
N SER A 99 3.74 18.83 -24.58
CA SER A 99 4.64 18.79 -25.75
C SER A 99 5.49 17.52 -25.84
N TRP A 100 5.70 16.85 -24.72
CA TRP A 100 6.54 15.66 -24.62
C TRP A 100 5.81 14.34 -24.95
N VAL A 101 4.48 14.36 -25.09
CA VAL A 101 3.73 13.20 -25.60
C VAL A 101 3.81 13.21 -27.14
N PRO A 102 4.34 12.18 -27.81
CA PRO A 102 4.47 12.18 -29.27
C PRO A 102 3.11 12.24 -29.99
N GLN A 103 3.05 12.69 -31.25
CA GLN A 103 1.77 12.80 -31.98
C GLN A 103 1.17 11.43 -32.32
N GLU A 104 2.03 10.45 -32.59
CA GLU A 104 1.69 9.06 -32.87
C GLU A 104 0.95 8.37 -31.72
N GLU A 105 1.21 8.78 -30.47
CA GLU A 105 0.54 8.30 -29.26
C GLU A 105 -0.84 8.95 -29.04
N ARG A 106 -1.19 9.99 -29.80
CA ARG A 106 -2.46 10.77 -29.65
C ARG A 106 -3.53 10.35 -30.65
N THR A 107 -3.27 9.32 -31.45
CA THR A 107 -4.18 8.87 -32.52
C THR A 107 -5.43 8.21 -31.95
N GLU A 108 -6.51 8.21 -32.72
CA GLU A 108 -7.75 7.53 -32.32
C GLU A 108 -7.54 6.03 -32.08
N GLU A 109 -6.70 5.38 -32.89
CA GLU A 109 -6.33 3.98 -32.74
C GLU A 109 -5.64 3.73 -31.38
N LYS A 110 -4.65 4.55 -31.02
CA LYS A 110 -3.98 4.44 -29.71
C LYS A 110 -4.91 4.72 -28.54
N LEU A 111 -5.82 5.68 -28.68
CA LEU A 111 -6.81 5.95 -27.64
C LEU A 111 -7.82 4.81 -27.50
N GLN A 112 -8.16 4.10 -28.57
CA GLN A 112 -9.02 2.91 -28.51
C GLN A 112 -8.30 1.72 -27.86
N GLU A 113 -7.02 1.49 -28.20
CA GLU A 113 -6.18 0.49 -27.52
C GLU A 113 -6.13 0.76 -26.01
N LEU A 114 -5.84 2.01 -25.63
CA LEU A 114 -5.77 2.42 -24.23
C LEU A 114 -7.12 2.33 -23.51
N GLU A 115 -8.24 2.54 -24.22
CA GLU A 115 -9.58 2.35 -23.66
C GLU A 115 -9.87 0.87 -23.38
N VAL A 116 -9.39 -0.05 -24.21
CA VAL A 116 -9.45 -1.49 -23.92
C VAL A 116 -8.59 -1.83 -22.70
N GLU A 117 -7.38 -1.28 -22.61
CA GLU A 117 -6.51 -1.48 -21.44
C GLU A 117 -7.11 -0.93 -20.15
N GLY A 118 -7.65 0.30 -20.19
CA GLY A 118 -8.28 0.95 -19.04
C GLY A 118 -9.52 0.22 -18.53
N ARG A 119 -10.21 -0.56 -19.38
CA ARG A 119 -11.35 -1.41 -19.00
C ARG A 119 -10.95 -2.70 -18.27
N LYS A 120 -9.72 -3.21 -18.45
CA LYS A 120 -9.29 -4.51 -17.89
C LYS A 120 -9.59 -4.65 -16.38
N PRO A 121 -9.26 -3.67 -15.51
CA PRO A 121 -9.52 -3.79 -14.07
C PRO A 121 -11.00 -3.98 -13.72
N TRP A 122 -11.91 -3.41 -14.52
CA TRP A 122 -13.35 -3.56 -14.31
C TRP A 122 -13.83 -4.93 -14.79
N LEU A 123 -13.35 -5.36 -15.96
CA LEU A 123 -13.84 -6.55 -16.66
C LEU A 123 -13.32 -7.87 -16.09
N GLU A 124 -12.18 -7.88 -15.39
CA GLU A 124 -11.67 -9.07 -14.67
C GLU A 124 -12.68 -9.69 -13.69
N ARG A 125 -13.71 -8.93 -13.29
CA ARG A 125 -14.76 -9.31 -12.33
C ARG A 125 -16.12 -9.55 -12.97
N PHE A 126 -16.29 -9.16 -14.23
CA PHE A 126 -17.58 -9.12 -14.89
C PHE A 126 -17.76 -10.32 -15.82
N SER A 127 -18.71 -11.18 -15.49
CA SER A 127 -18.90 -12.46 -16.18
C SER A 127 -19.54 -12.42 -17.56
N PRO A 128 -20.45 -11.49 -17.85
CA PRO A 128 -20.94 -11.31 -19.20
C PRO A 128 -19.86 -10.75 -20.11
N GLU A 129 -19.95 -11.07 -21.40
CA GLU A 129 -19.19 -10.38 -22.42
C GLU A 129 -19.52 -8.87 -22.38
N TRP A 130 -18.49 -8.04 -22.52
CA TRP A 130 -18.70 -6.60 -22.54
C TRP A 130 -19.31 -6.21 -23.88
N GLU A 131 -20.56 -5.76 -23.82
CA GLU A 131 -21.29 -5.22 -24.96
C GLU A 131 -21.99 -3.92 -24.55
N VAL A 132 -22.09 -2.98 -25.48
CA VAL A 132 -22.80 -1.70 -25.25
C VAL A 132 -24.31 -1.92 -25.37
N THR A 133 -24.90 -2.55 -24.34
CA THR A 133 -26.34 -2.82 -24.27
C THR A 133 -26.91 -2.52 -22.88
N GLU A 134 -28.19 -2.16 -22.81
CA GLU A 134 -28.85 -1.95 -21.51
C GLU A 134 -28.87 -3.22 -20.65
N GLU A 135 -28.93 -4.41 -21.26
CA GLU A 135 -28.89 -5.67 -20.54
C GLU A 135 -27.56 -5.86 -19.84
N THR A 136 -26.45 -5.59 -20.53
CA THR A 136 -25.10 -5.65 -19.94
C THR A 136 -24.95 -4.64 -18.80
N ALA A 137 -25.45 -3.41 -18.96
CA ALA A 137 -25.44 -2.41 -17.89
C ALA A 137 -26.27 -2.86 -16.66
N LYS A 138 -27.44 -3.47 -16.88
CA LYS A 138 -28.28 -4.01 -15.80
C LYS A 138 -27.60 -5.17 -15.07
N LYS A 139 -26.91 -6.07 -15.79
CA LYS A 139 -26.11 -7.15 -15.18
C LYS A 139 -24.94 -6.59 -14.37
N ALA A 140 -24.30 -5.52 -14.84
CA ALA A 140 -23.23 -4.86 -14.10
C ALA A 140 -23.75 -4.20 -12.80
N MET A 141 -24.93 -3.58 -12.85
CA MET A 141 -25.61 -3.08 -11.66
C MET A 141 -26.00 -4.20 -10.71
N ASP A 142 -26.51 -5.32 -11.22
CA ASP A 142 -26.80 -6.48 -10.38
C ASP A 142 -25.54 -7.03 -9.71
N MET A 143 -24.42 -7.13 -10.44
CA MET A 143 -23.12 -7.49 -9.86
C MET A 143 -22.72 -6.51 -8.74
N ALA A 144 -22.90 -5.21 -8.94
CA ALA A 144 -22.51 -4.18 -7.99
C ALA A 144 -23.22 -4.30 -6.63
N TYR A 145 -24.45 -4.82 -6.64
CA TYR A 145 -25.32 -4.86 -5.46
C TYR A 145 -25.56 -6.27 -4.90
N ASN A 146 -25.51 -7.30 -5.76
CA ASN A 146 -25.91 -8.66 -5.44
C ASN A 146 -24.83 -9.72 -5.79
N GLY A 147 -23.73 -9.33 -6.44
CA GLY A 147 -22.83 -10.26 -7.16
C GLY A 147 -21.75 -10.99 -6.35
N VAL A 148 -21.69 -10.88 -5.02
CA VAL A 148 -20.56 -11.45 -4.27
C VAL A 148 -20.93 -12.79 -3.63
N VAL A 149 -20.36 -13.87 -4.17
CA VAL A 149 -20.26 -15.16 -3.45
C VAL A 149 -19.22 -14.97 -2.35
N THR A 150 -19.67 -14.87 -1.10
CA THR A 150 -18.82 -14.58 0.07
C THR A 150 -18.12 -15.81 0.66
N THR A 151 -17.96 -16.88 -0.13
CA THR A 151 -17.44 -18.17 0.37
C THR A 151 -16.13 -18.52 -0.33
N LEU A 152 -15.00 -18.19 0.29
CA LEU A 152 -13.71 -18.77 -0.08
C LEU A 152 -13.58 -20.20 0.46
N PRO A 153 -12.95 -21.14 -0.28
CA PRO A 153 -12.58 -22.43 0.27
C PRO A 153 -11.62 -22.25 1.45
N ASP A 154 -11.95 -22.87 2.58
CA ASP A 154 -11.07 -22.99 3.73
C ASP A 154 -10.04 -24.10 3.44
N PHE A 155 -8.81 -23.71 3.11
CA PHE A 155 -7.70 -24.64 2.84
C PHE A 155 -7.13 -25.21 4.14
N ASN A 156 -7.97 -25.95 4.88
CA ASN A 156 -7.67 -26.64 6.13
C ASN A 156 -7.37 -25.72 7.35
N GLY A 157 -7.71 -24.44 7.32
CA GLY A 157 -7.66 -23.54 8.46
C GLY A 157 -6.26 -23.17 8.99
N THR A 158 -5.16 -23.61 8.37
CA THR A 158 -3.80 -23.28 8.82
C THR A 158 -3.17 -22.17 7.98
N LEU A 159 -2.41 -21.28 8.61
CA LEU A 159 -1.70 -20.19 7.93
C LEU A 159 -0.76 -20.73 6.84
N ALA A 160 0.01 -21.78 7.15
CA ALA A 160 0.94 -22.39 6.20
C ALA A 160 0.24 -22.96 4.95
N GLY A 161 -0.94 -23.59 5.11
CA GLY A 161 -1.72 -24.09 3.98
C GLY A 161 -2.31 -22.97 3.11
N GLN A 162 -2.64 -21.83 3.71
CA GLN A 162 -3.11 -20.65 2.99
C GLN A 162 -1.97 -19.95 2.24
N VAL A 163 -0.79 -19.81 2.84
CA VAL A 163 0.44 -19.18 2.28
C VAL A 163 0.91 -19.93 1.03
N ALA A 164 1.19 -21.23 1.18
CA ALA A 164 1.73 -22.06 0.09
C ALA A 164 0.84 -22.06 -1.17
N GLN A 165 -0.49 -22.01 -0.99
CA GLN A 165 -1.42 -21.97 -2.11
C GLN A 165 -1.44 -20.62 -2.84
N VAL A 166 -1.21 -19.50 -2.14
CA VAL A 166 -1.08 -18.18 -2.77
C VAL A 166 0.20 -18.09 -3.59
N GLU A 167 1.29 -18.66 -3.07
CA GLU A 167 2.59 -18.63 -3.74
C GLU A 167 2.58 -19.47 -5.02
N ILE A 168 2.00 -20.67 -4.99
CA ILE A 168 1.77 -21.50 -6.20
C ILE A 168 0.94 -20.74 -7.24
N MET A 169 -0.04 -19.94 -6.81
CA MET A 169 -0.86 -19.11 -7.69
C MET A 169 -0.06 -17.92 -8.25
N SER A 170 0.72 -17.26 -7.40
CA SER A 170 1.60 -16.13 -7.76
C SER A 170 2.61 -16.51 -8.86
N GLY A 171 3.25 -17.68 -8.74
CA GLY A 171 4.18 -18.19 -9.75
C GLY A 171 3.56 -18.42 -11.14
N ASN A 172 2.22 -18.51 -11.23
CA ASN A 172 1.49 -18.66 -12.49
C ASN A 172 0.95 -17.33 -13.05
N GLY A 173 1.19 -16.19 -12.38
CA GLY A 173 0.70 -14.87 -12.80
C GLY A 173 -0.77 -14.59 -12.47
N ASP A 174 -1.43 -15.50 -11.75
CA ASP A 174 -2.88 -15.65 -11.68
C ASP A 174 -3.32 -15.97 -10.25
N PHE A 175 -4.19 -15.15 -9.62
CA PHE A 175 -4.71 -15.39 -8.28
C PHE A 175 -6.15 -15.96 -8.31
N SER A 176 -6.31 -17.22 -7.89
CA SER A 176 -7.56 -17.94 -7.53
C SER A 176 -8.83 -17.74 -8.38
N TYR A 177 -9.38 -18.84 -8.89
CA TYR A 177 -10.73 -18.90 -9.48
C TYR A 177 -11.87 -18.75 -8.46
N ALA A 178 -11.62 -19.00 -7.17
CA ALA A 178 -12.69 -18.96 -6.15
C ALA A 178 -13.17 -17.52 -5.86
N ALA A 179 -12.37 -16.53 -6.25
CA ALA A 179 -12.61 -15.12 -6.03
C ALA A 179 -13.16 -14.40 -7.27
N SER A 180 -13.17 -15.02 -8.46
CA SER A 180 -13.74 -14.47 -9.68
C SER A 180 -14.40 -15.59 -10.51
N PRO A 181 -15.66 -15.44 -10.93
CA PRO A 181 -16.34 -16.45 -11.74
C PRO A 181 -15.76 -16.60 -13.16
N ASN A 182 -14.82 -15.75 -13.58
CA ASN A 182 -14.40 -15.60 -14.98
C ASN A 182 -12.96 -16.02 -15.27
N GLY A 183 -12.24 -16.45 -14.24
CA GLY A 183 -10.83 -16.75 -14.34
C GLY A 183 -10.05 -16.23 -13.13
N PRO A 184 -8.75 -16.47 -13.11
CA PRO A 184 -7.89 -15.93 -12.07
C PRO A 184 -7.86 -14.40 -12.11
N MET A 185 -7.86 -13.78 -10.93
CA MET A 185 -7.65 -12.34 -10.79
C MET A 185 -6.17 -11.98 -10.91
N THR A 186 -5.87 -10.77 -11.33
CA THR A 186 -4.50 -10.25 -11.34
C THR A 186 -3.89 -10.25 -9.93
N ILE A 187 -2.59 -10.57 -9.84
CA ILE A 187 -1.84 -10.65 -8.57
C ILE A 187 -1.90 -9.38 -7.72
N ARG A 188 -2.16 -8.20 -8.32
CA ARG A 188 -2.37 -6.93 -7.61
C ARG A 188 -3.44 -6.99 -6.51
N TYR A 189 -4.39 -7.92 -6.60
CA TYR A 189 -5.46 -8.10 -5.62
C TYR A 189 -5.17 -9.17 -4.56
N ALA A 190 -3.98 -9.79 -4.57
CA ALA A 190 -3.59 -10.82 -3.62
C ALA A 190 -3.68 -10.33 -2.16
N LYS A 191 -3.20 -9.10 -1.90
CA LYS A 191 -3.29 -8.45 -0.58
C LYS A 191 -4.73 -8.38 -0.07
N MET A 192 -5.65 -7.85 -0.87
CA MET A 192 -7.07 -7.77 -0.50
C MET A 192 -7.69 -9.15 -0.24
N ALA A 193 -7.33 -10.14 -1.04
CA ALA A 193 -7.80 -11.49 -0.84
C ALA A 193 -7.21 -12.12 0.43
N MET A 194 -5.99 -11.77 0.81
CA MET A 194 -5.40 -12.19 2.08
C MET A 194 -6.06 -11.57 3.29
N TRP A 195 -6.35 -10.29 3.21
CA TRP A 195 -7.14 -9.61 4.23
C TRP A 195 -8.49 -10.30 4.41
N TRP A 196 -9.13 -10.73 3.32
CA TRP A 196 -10.36 -11.50 3.42
C TRP A 196 -10.16 -12.90 4.04
N ARG A 197 -9.06 -13.60 3.73
CA ARG A 197 -8.77 -14.92 4.31
C ARG A 197 -8.45 -14.87 5.79
N GLN A 198 -7.75 -13.83 6.24
CA GLN A 198 -7.31 -13.67 7.63
C GLN A 198 -8.26 -12.83 8.47
N GLY A 199 -9.29 -12.22 7.87
CA GLY A 199 -10.12 -11.19 8.47
C GLY A 199 -11.62 -11.42 8.43
N ILE A 200 -12.36 -10.56 9.14
CA ILE A 200 -13.82 -10.67 9.34
C ILE A 200 -14.64 -10.34 8.12
N TYR A 201 -14.22 -9.37 7.32
CA TYR A 201 -15.14 -8.75 6.39
C TYR A 201 -14.43 -8.47 5.06
N PRO A 202 -14.92 -9.00 3.92
CA PRO A 202 -14.38 -8.72 2.59
C PRO A 202 -14.65 -7.28 2.14
N TYR A 203 -14.56 -6.26 3.01
CA TYR A 203 -15.11 -4.92 2.73
C TYR A 203 -14.44 -4.32 1.52
N PRO A 204 -13.09 -4.27 1.48
CA PRO A 204 -12.42 -3.75 0.30
C PRO A 204 -12.77 -4.58 -0.93
N PHE A 205 -12.83 -5.91 -0.78
CA PHE A 205 -13.15 -6.83 -1.87
C PHE A 205 -14.55 -6.59 -2.45
N VAL A 206 -15.57 -6.49 -1.61
CA VAL A 206 -16.95 -6.13 -1.99
C VAL A 206 -17.00 -4.73 -2.60
N GLN A 207 -16.24 -3.77 -2.06
CA GLN A 207 -16.17 -2.44 -2.65
C GLN A 207 -15.61 -2.47 -4.06
N VAL A 208 -14.55 -3.23 -4.35
CA VAL A 208 -13.99 -3.29 -5.72
C VAL A 208 -14.98 -3.92 -6.70
N TYR A 209 -15.75 -4.93 -6.30
CA TYR A 209 -16.84 -5.47 -7.13
C TYR A 209 -17.92 -4.43 -7.41
N ARG A 210 -18.32 -3.69 -6.38
CA ARG A 210 -19.30 -2.61 -6.51
C ARG A 210 -18.77 -1.48 -7.39
N THR A 211 -17.52 -1.08 -7.22
CA THR A 211 -16.85 -0.10 -8.06
C THR A 211 -16.84 -0.55 -9.53
N ALA A 212 -16.43 -1.78 -9.81
CA ALA A 212 -16.36 -2.32 -11.16
C ALA A 212 -17.75 -2.36 -11.83
N GLY A 213 -18.78 -2.84 -11.13
CA GLY A 213 -20.14 -2.89 -11.64
C GLY A 213 -20.73 -1.51 -11.92
N LEU A 214 -20.52 -0.55 -11.02
CA LEU A 214 -20.91 0.85 -11.25
C LEU A 214 -20.18 1.44 -12.46
N MET A 215 -18.88 1.15 -12.63
CA MET A 215 -18.12 1.69 -13.77
C MET A 215 -18.55 1.12 -15.11
N ILE A 216 -18.78 -0.20 -15.19
CA ILE A 216 -19.25 -0.84 -16.41
C ILE A 216 -20.62 -0.26 -16.80
N ALA A 217 -21.54 -0.12 -15.83
CA ALA A 217 -22.85 0.45 -16.07
C ALA A 217 -22.76 1.93 -16.51
N LEU A 218 -21.95 2.74 -15.83
CA LEU A 218 -21.73 4.14 -16.19
C LEU A 218 -21.20 4.27 -17.63
N ASP A 219 -20.14 3.54 -17.98
CA ASP A 219 -19.52 3.61 -19.31
C ASP A 219 -20.51 3.22 -20.41
N ILE A 220 -21.30 2.16 -20.20
CA ILE A 220 -22.32 1.72 -21.17
C ILE A 220 -23.44 2.75 -21.30
N TYR A 221 -24.00 3.26 -20.20
CA TYR A 221 -25.09 4.23 -20.27
C TYR A 221 -24.66 5.54 -20.93
N LEU A 222 -23.42 5.98 -20.69
CA LEU A 222 -22.83 7.12 -21.39
C LEU A 222 -22.74 6.90 -22.91
N ARG A 223 -22.39 5.69 -23.36
CA ARG A 223 -22.36 5.36 -24.80
C ARG A 223 -23.74 5.23 -25.43
N LEU A 224 -24.73 4.78 -24.65
CA LEU A 224 -26.12 4.66 -25.09
C LEU A 224 -26.88 5.99 -25.06
N GLY A 225 -26.29 7.06 -24.53
CA GLY A 225 -26.95 8.36 -24.36
C GLY A 225 -28.06 8.35 -23.30
N LYS A 226 -27.92 7.49 -22.28
CA LYS A 226 -28.87 7.34 -21.16
C LYS A 226 -28.47 8.27 -20.02
N GLU A 227 -28.74 9.56 -20.22
CA GLU A 227 -28.23 10.64 -19.37
C GLU A 227 -28.69 10.55 -17.91
N ASP A 228 -29.95 10.17 -17.67
CA ASP A 228 -30.49 10.11 -16.30
C ASP A 228 -29.91 8.92 -15.53
N GLU A 229 -29.80 7.76 -16.15
CA GLU A 229 -29.15 6.58 -15.57
C GLU A 229 -27.65 6.83 -15.31
N ALA A 230 -26.95 7.46 -16.25
CA ALA A 230 -25.55 7.82 -16.09
C ALA A 230 -25.35 8.84 -14.95
N ARG A 231 -26.23 9.84 -14.83
CA ARG A 231 -26.18 10.84 -13.75
C ARG A 231 -26.43 10.21 -12.38
N ASP A 232 -27.40 9.31 -12.28
CA ASP A 232 -27.70 8.60 -11.03
C ASP A 232 -26.50 7.77 -10.57
N ILE A 233 -25.91 6.97 -11.47
CA ILE A 233 -24.73 6.17 -11.16
C ILE A 233 -23.54 7.05 -10.77
N PHE A 234 -23.30 8.14 -11.51
CA PHE A 234 -22.22 9.07 -11.18
C PHE A 234 -22.41 9.71 -9.79
N SER A 235 -23.63 10.08 -9.43
CA SER A 235 -23.95 10.57 -8.08
C SER A 235 -23.70 9.50 -7.04
N GLN A 236 -24.08 8.24 -7.29
CA GLN A 236 -23.79 7.13 -6.39
C GLN A 236 -22.29 6.96 -6.18
N MET A 237 -21.48 7.03 -7.24
CA MET A 237 -20.00 6.95 -7.13
C MET A 237 -19.42 8.10 -6.30
N CYS A 238 -19.94 9.32 -6.45
CA CYS A 238 -19.51 10.47 -5.63
C CYS A 238 -19.84 10.29 -4.14
N CYS A 239 -20.97 9.66 -3.80
CA CYS A 239 -21.33 9.36 -2.40
C CYS A 239 -20.38 8.35 -1.71
N ARG A 240 -19.56 7.64 -2.47
CA ARG A 240 -18.60 6.63 -2.01
C ARG A 240 -17.24 6.87 -2.65
N PHE A 241 -16.90 8.15 -2.86
CA PHE A 241 -15.73 8.57 -3.60
C PHE A 241 -14.41 7.98 -3.06
N HIS A 242 -14.33 7.75 -1.75
CA HIS A 242 -13.18 7.16 -1.07
C HIS A 242 -13.21 5.62 -1.00
N ALA A 243 -14.17 4.96 -1.64
CA ALA A 243 -14.23 3.50 -1.68
C ALA A 243 -13.10 2.93 -2.55
N GLU A 244 -12.77 1.65 -2.32
CA GLU A 244 -11.64 0.99 -2.96
C GLU A 244 -11.66 1.12 -4.49
N GLU A 245 -10.59 1.71 -5.03
CA GLU A 245 -10.37 2.02 -6.44
C GLU A 245 -11.48 2.84 -7.13
N GLN A 246 -12.37 3.49 -6.37
CA GLN A 246 -13.54 4.18 -6.93
C GLN A 246 -13.15 5.29 -7.91
N VAL A 247 -12.12 6.07 -7.55
CA VAL A 247 -11.60 7.18 -8.37
C VAL A 247 -10.73 6.64 -9.49
N GLU A 248 -9.85 5.69 -9.18
CA GLU A 248 -8.95 5.03 -10.11
C GLU A 248 -9.69 4.39 -11.28
N GLN A 249 -10.80 3.71 -10.99
CA GLN A 249 -11.62 3.11 -12.02
C GLN A 249 -12.43 4.16 -12.78
N LEU A 250 -12.96 5.20 -12.11
CA LEU A 250 -13.71 6.28 -12.77
C LEU A 250 -12.93 6.95 -13.91
N VAL A 251 -11.67 7.29 -13.65
CA VAL A 251 -10.84 8.00 -14.63
C VAL A 251 -10.42 7.15 -15.83
N CYS A 252 -10.65 5.84 -15.81
CA CYS A 252 -10.36 4.96 -16.94
C CYS A 252 -11.48 4.94 -18.00
N SER A 253 -12.62 5.63 -17.78
CA SER A 253 -13.64 5.80 -18.84
C SER A 253 -13.39 7.05 -19.67
N ARG A 254 -12.97 6.84 -20.92
CA ARG A 254 -12.85 7.90 -21.94
C ARG A 254 -14.19 8.62 -22.17
N MET A 255 -15.32 7.92 -22.03
CA MET A 255 -16.65 8.54 -22.14
C MET A 255 -16.97 9.43 -20.95
N ALA A 256 -16.62 9.02 -19.72
CA ALA A 256 -16.78 9.85 -18.54
C ALA A 256 -15.96 11.15 -18.66
N TRP A 257 -14.76 11.09 -19.23
CA TRP A 257 -13.96 12.29 -19.53
C TRP A 257 -14.70 13.27 -20.46
N LYS A 258 -15.22 12.77 -21.59
CA LYS A 258 -15.89 13.60 -22.59
C LYS A 258 -17.20 14.21 -22.09
N GLN A 259 -17.93 13.51 -21.23
CA GLN A 259 -19.31 13.88 -20.86
C GLN A 259 -19.47 14.42 -19.43
N ILE A 260 -18.54 14.11 -18.50
CA ILE A 260 -18.71 14.39 -17.06
C ILE A 260 -17.48 15.05 -16.43
N LEU A 261 -16.27 14.53 -16.63
CA LEU A 261 -15.11 14.96 -15.84
C LEU A 261 -14.46 16.24 -16.40
N ALA A 262 -14.32 16.35 -17.73
CA ALA A 262 -13.70 17.51 -18.36
C ALA A 262 -14.69 18.66 -18.63
N VAL A 263 -15.96 18.54 -18.25
CA VAL A 263 -16.94 19.59 -18.56
C VAL A 263 -16.68 20.87 -17.74
N PRO A 264 -16.84 22.08 -18.34
CA PRO A 264 -16.54 23.34 -17.66
C PRO A 264 -17.37 23.60 -16.40
N THR A 265 -18.57 23.02 -16.30
CA THR A 265 -19.45 23.17 -15.13
C THR A 265 -18.95 22.42 -13.89
N ARG A 266 -17.99 21.49 -14.05
CA ARG A 266 -17.35 20.71 -12.97
C ARG A 266 -18.37 20.14 -11.94
N PRO A 267 -19.40 19.38 -12.37
CA PRO A 267 -20.46 18.88 -11.50
C PRO A 267 -19.93 18.00 -10.35
N ILE A 268 -18.76 17.38 -10.53
CA ILE A 268 -18.10 16.59 -9.48
C ILE A 268 -17.76 17.42 -8.25
N LEU A 269 -17.42 18.71 -8.39
CA LEU A 269 -17.09 19.56 -7.25
C LEU A 269 -18.30 19.81 -6.37
N ASP A 270 -19.46 20.02 -6.98
CA ASP A 270 -20.72 20.22 -6.25
C ASP A 270 -21.13 18.93 -5.53
N LEU A 271 -21.04 17.78 -6.21
CA LEU A 271 -21.37 16.47 -5.63
C LEU A 271 -20.44 16.07 -4.48
N LEU A 272 -19.16 16.45 -4.56
CA LEU A 272 -18.16 16.21 -3.53
C LEU A 272 -18.08 17.34 -2.49
N ASN A 273 -18.91 18.39 -2.61
CA ASN A 273 -18.88 19.58 -1.76
C ASN A 273 -17.47 20.23 -1.67
N ILE A 274 -16.75 20.27 -2.79
CA ILE A 274 -15.39 20.82 -2.88
C ILE A 274 -15.46 22.23 -3.47
N HIS A 275 -15.06 23.22 -2.67
CA HIS A 275 -14.98 24.59 -3.16
C HIS A 275 -13.78 24.77 -4.09
N ALA A 276 -14.01 25.19 -5.34
CA ALA A 276 -12.98 25.33 -6.38
C ALA A 276 -11.77 26.17 -5.94
N ALA A 277 -11.97 27.21 -5.13
CA ALA A 277 -10.87 28.04 -4.61
C ALA A 277 -9.84 27.27 -3.74
N LYS A 278 -10.16 26.07 -3.25
CA LYS A 278 -9.21 25.22 -2.50
C LYS A 278 -8.23 24.47 -3.40
N LEU A 279 -8.59 24.25 -4.67
CA LEU A 279 -7.85 23.38 -5.58
C LEU A 279 -6.49 23.97 -5.96
N ARG A 280 -6.46 25.23 -6.40
CA ARG A 280 -5.20 25.86 -6.82
C ARG A 280 -4.15 25.95 -5.70
N PRO A 281 -4.48 26.37 -4.46
CA PRO A 281 -3.53 26.31 -3.35
C PRO A 281 -3.06 24.88 -3.04
N ALA A 282 -3.92 23.87 -3.20
CA ALA A 282 -3.53 22.48 -3.02
C ALA A 282 -2.52 22.03 -4.07
N VAL A 283 -2.78 22.28 -5.36
CA VAL A 283 -1.84 21.99 -6.46
C VAL A 283 -0.47 22.64 -6.21
N VAL A 284 -0.43 23.93 -5.89
CA VAL A 284 0.83 24.66 -5.66
C VAL A 284 1.63 24.04 -4.51
N ARG A 285 0.96 23.70 -3.41
CA ARG A 285 1.61 23.04 -2.27
C ARG A 285 2.14 21.66 -2.65
N THR A 286 1.32 20.83 -3.31
CA THR A 286 1.73 19.48 -3.73
C THR A 286 2.94 19.52 -4.66
N LEU A 287 2.96 20.44 -5.63
CA LEU A 287 4.11 20.62 -6.53
C LEU A 287 5.38 20.92 -5.74
N GLN A 288 5.31 21.87 -4.80
CA GLN A 288 6.46 22.26 -4.00
C GLN A 288 6.99 21.10 -3.12
N ILE A 289 6.09 20.31 -2.54
CA ILE A 289 6.47 19.13 -1.74
C ILE A 289 7.06 18.04 -2.65
N ALA A 290 6.47 17.78 -3.82
CA ALA A 290 6.98 16.79 -4.77
C ALA A 290 8.38 17.17 -5.29
N GLU A 291 8.57 18.43 -5.69
CA GLU A 291 9.88 18.94 -6.11
C GLU A 291 10.93 18.77 -5.02
N THR A 292 10.59 19.16 -3.78
CA THR A 292 11.49 19.03 -2.63
C THR A 292 11.83 17.57 -2.37
N ARG A 293 10.84 16.67 -2.35
CA ARG A 293 11.05 15.23 -2.10
C ARG A 293 11.92 14.57 -3.17
N LEU A 294 11.70 14.90 -4.44
CA LEU A 294 12.47 14.31 -5.53
C LEU A 294 13.87 14.94 -5.69
N GLU A 295 14.09 16.15 -5.16
CA GLU A 295 15.40 16.80 -5.18
C GLU A 295 16.28 16.42 -3.98
N SER A 296 15.70 16.48 -2.79
CA SER A 296 16.45 16.47 -1.52
C SER A 296 16.31 15.15 -0.75
N GLY A 297 15.53 14.20 -1.26
CA GLY A 297 15.24 12.96 -0.56
C GLY A 297 14.11 13.10 0.48
N PRO A 298 13.86 12.06 1.29
CA PRO A 298 12.80 12.06 2.30
C PRO A 298 13.00 13.11 3.40
N ARG A 299 11.89 13.64 3.92
CA ARG A 299 11.83 14.47 5.12
C ARG A 299 12.11 13.59 6.33
N ARG A 300 13.39 13.29 6.61
CA ARG A 300 13.84 12.47 7.74
C ARG A 300 13.59 13.14 9.10
N ARG A 301 12.35 13.06 9.60
CA ARG A 301 11.87 13.80 10.79
C ARG A 301 12.65 13.46 12.04
N TYR A 302 13.01 12.19 12.17
CA TYR A 302 13.62 11.65 13.37
C TYR A 302 15.14 11.44 13.21
N ALA A 303 15.74 11.96 12.14
CA ALA A 303 17.19 11.84 11.88
C ALA A 303 18.06 12.23 13.08
N ASN A 304 17.63 13.26 13.83
CA ASN A 304 18.37 13.81 14.97
C ASN A 304 18.01 13.18 16.32
N LEU A 305 17.06 12.24 16.39
CA LEU A 305 16.70 11.58 17.65
C LEU A 305 17.69 10.48 18.01
N SER A 306 17.96 10.30 19.31
CA SER A 306 18.65 9.10 19.80
C SER A 306 17.77 7.86 19.65
N LEU A 307 18.33 6.66 19.84
CA LEU A 307 17.55 5.43 19.84
C LEU A 307 16.47 5.44 20.94
N GLU A 308 16.80 5.97 22.12
CA GLU A 308 15.84 6.20 23.21
C GLU A 308 14.71 7.15 22.78
N GLY A 309 15.06 8.26 22.13
CA GLY A 309 14.07 9.20 21.59
C GLY A 309 13.13 8.56 20.56
N LEU A 310 13.65 7.68 19.70
CA LEU A 310 12.85 6.93 18.73
C LEU A 310 11.88 5.95 19.43
N VAL A 311 12.35 5.20 20.42
CA VAL A 311 11.51 4.29 21.22
C VAL A 311 10.36 5.06 21.89
N HIS A 312 10.64 6.23 22.46
CA HIS A 312 9.61 7.10 23.01
C HIS A 312 8.64 7.61 21.94
N ALA A 313 9.13 8.00 20.76
CA ALA A 313 8.28 8.46 19.66
C ALA A 313 7.32 7.35 19.17
N VAL A 314 7.78 6.10 19.02
CA VAL A 314 6.92 4.96 18.67
C VAL A 314 5.84 4.75 19.73
N SER A 315 6.21 4.81 21.01
CA SER A 315 5.30 4.64 22.15
C SER A 315 4.25 5.75 22.21
N GLU A 316 4.64 7.00 22.00
CA GLU A 316 3.75 8.17 21.97
C GLU A 316 2.79 8.14 20.79
N ASN A 317 3.30 7.87 19.59
CA ASN A 317 2.50 7.80 18.38
C ASN A 317 1.48 6.65 18.45
N THR A 318 1.89 5.48 18.94
CA THR A 318 0.99 4.36 19.17
C THR A 318 -0.11 4.71 20.18
N PHE A 319 0.25 5.30 21.32
CA PHE A 319 -0.71 5.72 22.34
C PHE A 319 -1.75 6.71 21.79
N LYS A 320 -1.29 7.67 20.97
CA LYS A 320 -2.11 8.77 20.47
C LYS A 320 -3.02 8.34 19.32
N ASN A 321 -2.49 7.57 18.37
CA ASN A 321 -3.10 7.42 17.05
C ASN A 321 -3.70 6.03 16.79
N CYS A 322 -3.39 5.01 17.61
CA CYS A 322 -3.94 3.67 17.43
C CYS A 322 -5.46 3.64 17.67
N PRO A 323 -6.28 3.23 16.68
CA PRO A 323 -7.74 3.18 16.81
C PRO A 323 -8.18 1.85 17.41
N TYR A 324 -7.95 1.71 18.72
CA TYR A 324 -8.27 0.49 19.48
C TYR A 324 -9.72 0.04 19.31
N ASP A 325 -10.67 0.96 19.25
CA ASP A 325 -12.09 0.62 19.15
C ASP A 325 -12.40 -0.07 17.82
N THR A 326 -11.88 0.47 16.71
CA THR A 326 -12.00 -0.10 15.36
C THR A 326 -11.34 -1.47 15.26
N LEU A 327 -10.15 -1.63 15.84
CA LEU A 327 -9.46 -2.93 15.86
C LEU A 327 -10.18 -3.96 16.74
N ASN A 328 -10.71 -3.54 17.88
CA ASN A 328 -11.38 -4.41 18.85
C ASN A 328 -12.74 -4.95 18.35
N VAL A 329 -13.37 -4.31 17.34
CA VAL A 329 -14.56 -4.88 16.67
C VAL A 329 -14.26 -6.27 16.11
N TYR A 330 -12.99 -6.55 15.76
CA TYR A 330 -12.59 -7.83 15.21
C TYR A 330 -12.31 -8.91 16.26
N ARG A 331 -12.10 -8.54 17.52
CA ARG A 331 -11.65 -9.48 18.55
C ARG A 331 -12.82 -10.11 19.32
N PRO A 332 -12.64 -11.33 19.85
CA PRO A 332 -13.57 -11.88 20.83
C PRO A 332 -13.78 -10.93 22.02
N PRO A 333 -15.00 -10.79 22.58
CA PRO A 333 -15.28 -9.86 23.69
C PRO A 333 -14.43 -10.09 24.95
N ASP A 334 -13.90 -11.30 25.14
CA ASP A 334 -13.04 -11.70 26.24
C ASP A 334 -11.53 -11.56 25.94
N ASN A 335 -11.16 -11.14 24.71
CA ASN A 335 -9.77 -10.95 24.26
C ASN A 335 -9.57 -9.57 23.59
N LEU A 336 -10.18 -8.52 24.14
CA LEU A 336 -10.00 -7.15 23.65
C LEU A 336 -8.59 -6.63 23.96
N ARG A 337 -8.04 -5.80 23.05
CA ARG A 337 -6.80 -5.08 23.30
C ARG A 337 -6.98 -4.10 24.45
N VAL A 338 -6.02 -4.09 25.37
CA VAL A 338 -5.98 -3.15 26.49
C VAL A 338 -5.38 -1.82 26.01
N ARG A 339 -6.16 -0.75 26.12
CA ARG A 339 -5.64 0.61 25.96
C ARG A 339 -4.86 0.98 27.22
N LEU A 340 -3.59 1.35 27.06
CA LEU A 340 -2.74 1.73 28.18
C LEU A 340 -3.15 3.10 28.74
N GLU A 341 -2.82 3.37 30.01
CA GLU A 341 -3.21 4.62 30.68
C GLU A 341 -2.33 5.82 30.31
N LYS A 342 -1.12 5.57 29.82
CA LYS A 342 -0.14 6.61 29.46
C LYS A 342 0.78 6.15 28.34
N ALA A 343 1.33 7.12 27.60
CA ALA A 343 2.25 6.87 26.48
C ALA A 343 3.41 5.96 26.84
N GLY A 344 4.09 6.17 27.97
CA GLY A 344 5.22 5.32 28.40
C GLY A 344 4.83 3.91 28.87
N GLY A 345 3.56 3.52 28.79
CA GLY A 345 3.11 2.19 29.23
C GLY A 345 3.59 1.04 28.35
N PHE A 346 3.97 1.31 27.09
CA PHE A 346 4.51 0.28 26.18
C PHE A 346 5.98 -0.06 26.48
N LEU A 347 6.67 0.80 27.23
CA LEU A 347 8.08 0.65 27.57
C LEU A 347 8.26 -0.24 28.80
N ARG A 348 9.25 -1.13 28.73
CA ARG A 348 9.63 -2.01 29.84
C ARG A 348 10.98 -1.54 30.39
N PRO A 349 11.32 -1.85 31.66
CA PRO A 349 12.68 -1.61 32.15
C PRO A 349 13.70 -2.26 31.21
N GLY A 350 14.75 -1.52 30.84
CA GLY A 350 15.83 -2.03 30.00
C GLY A 350 16.57 -3.20 30.64
N CYS A 351 17.11 -4.07 29.80
CA CYS A 351 17.98 -5.16 30.18
C CYS A 351 19.31 -4.63 30.73
N SER A 352 19.75 -5.23 31.82
CA SER A 352 21.12 -5.14 32.30
C SER A 352 22.10 -5.79 31.32
N PRO A 353 23.39 -5.39 31.31
CA PRO A 353 24.42 -6.04 30.51
C PRO A 353 24.48 -7.57 30.73
N THR A 354 24.24 -8.02 31.96
CA THR A 354 24.21 -9.45 32.31
C THR A 354 23.05 -10.20 31.65
N GLU A 355 21.88 -9.58 31.53
CA GLU A 355 20.73 -10.19 30.84
C GLU A 355 20.97 -10.26 29.33
N ILE A 356 21.62 -9.24 28.75
CA ILE A 356 22.00 -9.25 27.33
C ILE A 356 23.04 -10.34 27.06
N THR A 357 24.06 -10.47 27.91
CA THR A 357 25.05 -11.56 27.78
C THR A 357 24.40 -12.93 27.93
N ALA A 358 23.47 -13.11 28.87
CA ALA A 358 22.73 -14.37 29.02
C ALA A 358 21.88 -14.69 27.77
N LEU A 359 21.32 -13.67 27.11
CA LEU A 359 20.63 -13.85 25.83
C LEU A 359 21.58 -14.30 24.71
N GLU A 360 22.73 -13.64 24.57
CA GLU A 360 23.77 -14.02 23.60
C GLU A 360 24.26 -15.46 23.83
N GLU A 361 24.53 -15.83 25.08
CA GLU A 361 24.91 -17.20 25.46
C GLU A 361 23.82 -18.22 25.12
N ARG A 362 22.55 -17.89 25.37
CA ARG A 362 21.41 -18.76 25.07
C ARG A 362 21.21 -18.96 23.57
N LEU A 363 21.42 -17.91 22.77
CA LEU A 363 21.31 -17.98 21.32
C LEU A 363 22.58 -18.54 20.65
N GLY A 364 23.73 -18.49 21.33
CA GLY A 364 25.01 -18.92 20.79
C GLY A 364 25.58 -17.97 19.74
N VAL A 365 25.21 -16.68 19.78
CA VAL A 365 25.63 -15.66 18.81
C VAL A 365 25.97 -14.34 19.50
N THR A 366 26.73 -13.48 18.81
CA THR A 366 26.84 -12.06 19.18
C THR A 366 25.71 -11.29 18.49
N LEU A 367 24.91 -10.57 19.28
CA LEU A 367 23.80 -9.78 18.75
C LEU A 367 24.30 -8.46 18.13
N PRO A 368 23.58 -7.91 17.12
CA PRO A 368 23.85 -6.58 16.58
C PRO A 368 23.93 -5.51 17.69
N ILE A 369 24.85 -4.55 17.51
CA ILE A 369 25.17 -3.53 18.52
C ILE A 369 23.96 -2.65 18.83
N ASP A 370 23.23 -2.23 17.80
CA ASP A 370 22.04 -1.39 17.91
C ASP A 370 20.86 -2.13 18.59
N TYR A 371 20.75 -3.44 18.39
CA TYR A 371 19.77 -4.26 19.12
C TYR A 371 20.12 -4.40 20.61
N LYS A 372 21.41 -4.50 20.95
CA LYS A 372 21.84 -4.47 22.35
C LYS A 372 21.59 -3.11 23.00
N GLU A 373 21.79 -2.02 22.26
CA GLU A 373 21.45 -0.67 22.72
C GLU A 373 19.94 -0.56 22.99
N LEU A 374 19.09 -1.05 22.07
CA LEU A 374 17.64 -1.12 22.27
C LEU A 374 17.28 -1.87 23.54
N LEU A 375 17.83 -3.08 23.73
CA LEU A 375 17.56 -3.89 24.93
C LEU A 375 17.96 -3.15 26.21
N GLY A 376 19.06 -2.40 26.19
CA GLY A 376 19.48 -1.56 27.31
C GLY A 376 18.52 -0.41 27.63
N ILE A 377 17.77 0.07 26.63
CA ILE A 377 16.73 1.11 26.79
C ILE A 377 15.42 0.48 27.27
N THR A 378 14.97 -0.60 26.62
CA THR A 378 13.71 -1.29 26.92
C THR A 378 13.82 -2.79 26.63
N ASN A 379 13.35 -3.63 27.55
CA ASN A 379 13.35 -5.09 27.37
C ASN A 379 12.19 -5.54 26.44
N GLY A 380 12.33 -5.22 25.16
CA GLY A 380 11.26 -5.30 24.16
C GLY A 380 10.32 -4.09 24.23
N LEU A 381 9.33 -4.06 23.35
CA LEU A 381 8.33 -3.01 23.26
C LEU A 381 6.94 -3.65 23.22
N GLY A 382 5.95 -3.00 23.84
CA GLY A 382 4.55 -3.40 23.64
C GLY A 382 4.12 -3.27 22.17
N SER A 383 2.86 -3.63 21.90
CA SER A 383 2.26 -3.48 20.57
C SER A 383 2.49 -2.08 19.99
N MET A 384 2.88 -2.01 18.71
CA MET A 384 3.19 -0.77 17.99
C MET A 384 2.16 -0.52 16.89
N TRP A 385 1.80 0.74 16.68
CA TRP A 385 0.94 1.15 15.57
C TRP A 385 1.78 1.46 14.33
N ASP A 386 1.53 0.76 13.21
CA ASP A 386 2.21 0.98 11.93
C ASP A 386 1.40 1.84 10.95
N GLY A 387 0.32 2.45 11.44
CA GLY A 387 -0.59 3.24 10.62
C GLY A 387 -1.72 2.46 9.94
N GLN A 388 -1.70 1.13 9.96
CA GLN A 388 -2.79 0.31 9.43
C GLN A 388 -3.16 -0.88 10.34
N ASN A 389 -2.16 -1.50 10.94
CA ASN A 389 -2.24 -2.67 11.81
C ASN A 389 -1.44 -2.42 13.10
N VAL A 390 -1.66 -3.32 14.06
CA VAL A 390 -0.88 -3.35 15.29
C VAL A 390 0.15 -4.48 15.21
N LEU A 391 1.41 -4.13 15.44
CA LEU A 391 2.57 -5.01 15.30
C LEU A 391 3.20 -5.33 16.65
N ASP A 392 3.46 -6.61 16.91
CA ASP A 392 4.09 -7.11 18.12
C ASP A 392 5.53 -7.58 17.83
N TYR A 393 6.36 -6.71 17.24
CA TYR A 393 7.65 -7.12 16.70
C TYR A 393 8.76 -7.37 17.70
N LEU A 394 8.74 -6.72 18.87
CA LEU A 394 9.86 -6.65 19.80
C LEU A 394 9.48 -7.25 21.15
N VAL A 395 9.62 -8.55 21.31
CA VAL A 395 9.31 -9.24 22.59
C VAL A 395 10.43 -9.01 23.63
N SER A 396 10.20 -9.42 24.88
CA SER A 396 11.26 -9.41 25.89
C SER A 396 12.40 -10.35 25.48
N ALA A 397 13.61 -10.03 25.95
CA ALA A 397 14.82 -10.83 25.77
C ALA A 397 14.64 -12.31 26.15
N GLU A 398 13.75 -12.64 27.09
CA GLU A 398 13.43 -14.02 27.46
C GLU A 398 12.69 -14.80 26.36
N ASP A 399 11.85 -14.12 25.58
CA ASP A 399 10.98 -14.70 24.55
C ASP A 399 11.63 -14.75 23.17
N VAL A 400 12.71 -13.99 22.96
CA VAL A 400 13.53 -14.04 21.74
C VAL A 400 14.06 -15.46 21.58
N CYS A 401 13.92 -16.05 20.40
CA CYS A 401 14.31 -17.44 20.17
C CYS A 401 14.66 -17.72 18.72
N TRP A 402 15.39 -18.81 18.52
CA TRP A 402 15.57 -19.40 17.19
C TRP A 402 14.25 -19.94 16.65
N GLN A 403 14.01 -19.72 15.36
CA GLN A 403 12.87 -20.25 14.63
C GLN A 403 13.31 -20.85 13.31
N GLU A 404 12.74 -22.01 12.98
CA GLU A 404 12.75 -22.57 11.63
C GLU A 404 11.56 -21.98 10.88
N LEU A 405 11.80 -21.41 9.70
CA LEU A 405 10.75 -20.77 8.91
C LEU A 405 10.30 -21.69 7.77
N ASP A 406 9.79 -22.87 8.09
CA ASP A 406 9.32 -23.83 7.08
C ASP A 406 8.22 -23.26 6.16
N PHE A 407 7.47 -22.26 6.65
CA PHE A 407 6.40 -21.60 5.91
C PHE A 407 6.90 -20.59 4.85
N VAL A 408 8.21 -20.30 4.82
CA VAL A 408 8.81 -19.47 3.76
C VAL A 408 9.76 -20.26 2.86
N ALA A 409 9.77 -21.58 2.97
CA ALA A 409 10.59 -22.43 2.11
C ALA A 409 10.15 -22.28 0.65
N GLY A 410 11.11 -22.04 -0.24
CA GLY A 410 10.87 -21.73 -1.66
C GLY A 410 10.62 -20.25 -1.95
N ASN A 411 10.51 -19.39 -0.93
CA ASN A 411 10.42 -17.95 -1.13
C ASN A 411 11.80 -17.33 -1.33
N GLU A 412 11.82 -16.20 -2.03
CA GLU A 412 12.97 -15.30 -2.11
C GLU A 412 13.07 -14.45 -0.84
N LEU A 413 14.29 -14.21 -0.34
CA LEU A 413 14.54 -13.17 0.67
C LEU A 413 15.18 -11.96 -0.01
N PRO A 414 14.39 -10.94 -0.38
CA PRO A 414 14.96 -9.74 -0.94
C PRO A 414 15.69 -8.97 0.16
N LEU A 415 16.95 -8.62 -0.09
CA LEU A 415 17.71 -7.67 0.75
C LEU A 415 17.46 -6.21 0.34
N LEU A 416 16.67 -6.00 -0.72
CA LEU A 416 16.10 -4.69 -1.06
C LEU A 416 14.60 -4.73 -0.82
N GLN A 417 13.91 -3.60 -0.97
CA GLN A 417 12.46 -3.60 -0.89
C GLN A 417 11.87 -4.56 -1.93
N ASP A 418 10.88 -5.34 -1.51
CA ASP A 418 10.22 -6.33 -2.37
C ASP A 418 9.63 -5.67 -3.64
N GLY A 419 9.77 -6.35 -4.77
CA GLY A 419 9.41 -5.82 -6.09
C GLY A 419 10.41 -4.81 -6.69
N GLU A 420 11.51 -4.49 -6.00
CA GLU A 420 12.59 -3.65 -6.54
C GLU A 420 13.84 -4.47 -6.95
N PRO A 421 14.54 -4.11 -8.05
CA PRO A 421 14.18 -3.09 -9.04
C PRO A 421 12.92 -3.43 -9.83
N ILE A 422 12.18 -2.40 -10.25
CA ILE A 422 10.90 -2.56 -10.97
C ILE A 422 11.15 -3.40 -12.23
N ALA A 423 10.37 -4.48 -12.38
CA ALA A 423 10.57 -5.51 -13.41
C ALA A 423 10.61 -4.99 -14.87
N GLY A 424 10.06 -3.81 -15.16
CA GLY A 424 9.97 -3.24 -16.51
C GLY A 424 11.30 -2.78 -17.15
N LYS A 425 12.43 -2.79 -16.43
CA LYS A 425 13.74 -2.33 -16.94
C LYS A 425 14.75 -3.44 -17.24
N ASP A 426 14.30 -4.69 -17.32
CA ASP A 426 15.17 -5.88 -17.37
C ASP A 426 16.21 -5.90 -16.23
N ASN A 427 15.94 -5.22 -15.12
CA ASN A 427 16.83 -5.06 -13.98
C ASN A 427 16.38 -5.85 -12.74
N LYS A 428 15.38 -6.72 -12.89
CA LYS A 428 14.86 -7.56 -11.82
C LYS A 428 15.97 -8.41 -11.18
N LEU A 429 15.93 -8.54 -9.86
CA LEU A 429 16.74 -9.49 -9.10
C LEU A 429 15.88 -10.72 -8.79
N ASP A 430 16.40 -11.90 -9.12
CA ASP A 430 15.81 -13.19 -8.75
C ASP A 430 16.62 -13.75 -7.59
N TRP A 431 16.25 -13.38 -6.37
CA TRP A 431 17.06 -13.70 -5.19
C TRP A 431 17.13 -15.22 -4.96
N PRO A 432 18.19 -15.72 -4.30
CA PRO A 432 18.25 -17.13 -3.95
C PRO A 432 17.05 -17.57 -3.09
N GLU A 433 16.44 -18.70 -3.44
CA GLU A 433 15.36 -19.30 -2.67
C GLU A 433 15.82 -19.77 -1.28
N LEU A 434 14.96 -19.57 -0.30
CA LEU A 434 15.14 -20.02 1.07
C LEU A 434 14.81 -21.51 1.20
N ASN A 435 15.74 -22.30 1.74
CA ASN A 435 15.54 -23.72 2.01
C ASN A 435 15.45 -23.98 3.51
N ASN A 436 14.24 -23.86 4.08
CA ASN A 436 13.97 -23.97 5.52
C ASN A 436 14.95 -23.11 6.36
N PRO A 437 14.93 -21.78 6.20
CA PRO A 437 15.92 -20.93 6.82
C PRO A 437 15.70 -20.88 8.33
N ARG A 438 16.80 -20.86 9.07
CA ARG A 438 16.81 -20.70 10.52
C ARG A 438 17.20 -19.26 10.88
N CYS A 439 16.41 -18.60 11.71
CA CYS A 439 16.64 -17.20 12.10
C CYS A 439 16.39 -16.96 13.58
N ILE A 440 16.82 -15.81 14.09
CA ILE A 440 16.41 -15.33 15.41
C ILE A 440 15.14 -14.49 15.24
N CYS A 441 14.04 -14.91 15.86
CA CYS A 441 12.79 -14.15 15.83
C CYS A 441 12.71 -13.18 17.01
N LEU A 442 12.73 -11.89 16.69
CA LEU A 442 12.58 -10.80 17.66
C LEU A 442 11.14 -10.60 18.10
N SER A 443 10.20 -11.19 17.36
CA SER A 443 8.77 -11.24 17.69
C SER A 443 8.42 -12.49 18.49
N GLY A 444 9.42 -13.26 18.95
CA GLY A 444 9.28 -14.50 19.70
C GLY A 444 8.67 -15.65 18.88
N ARG A 445 7.99 -16.60 19.53
CA ARG A 445 7.49 -17.80 18.84
C ARG A 445 6.48 -17.49 17.72
N VAL A 446 6.71 -18.10 16.55
CA VAL A 446 5.89 -17.91 15.34
C VAL A 446 4.51 -18.56 15.43
N ASP A 447 4.37 -19.57 16.31
CA ASP A 447 3.12 -20.28 16.59
C ASP A 447 2.22 -19.58 17.62
N HIS A 448 2.63 -18.41 18.12
CA HIS A 448 1.82 -17.66 19.08
C HIS A 448 0.51 -17.18 18.43
N PRO A 449 -0.66 -17.40 19.05
CA PRO A 449 -1.96 -17.13 18.43
C PRO A 449 -2.16 -15.65 18.06
N ASP A 450 -1.71 -14.73 18.91
CA ASP A 450 -1.91 -13.28 18.71
C ASP A 450 -0.89 -12.60 17.79
N ARG A 451 0.11 -13.31 17.23
CA ARG A 451 1.21 -12.70 16.47
C ARG A 451 1.08 -12.92 14.98
N CYS A 452 0.89 -11.85 14.22
CA CYS A 452 0.55 -11.95 12.80
C CYS A 452 1.61 -11.34 11.87
N GLY A 453 2.50 -10.51 12.42
CA GLY A 453 3.68 -9.96 11.77
C GLY A 453 4.92 -10.33 12.57
N PHE A 454 6.02 -10.50 11.87
CA PHE A 454 7.27 -11.02 12.43
C PHE A 454 8.46 -10.18 12.02
N LEU A 455 9.43 -10.08 12.91
CA LEU A 455 10.70 -9.43 12.72
C LEU A 455 11.81 -10.45 12.97
N PHE A 456 12.61 -10.67 11.94
CA PHE A 456 13.65 -11.69 11.92
C PHE A 456 15.03 -11.05 11.81
N LEU A 457 15.99 -11.63 12.53
CA LEU A 457 17.42 -11.47 12.29
C LEU A 457 17.89 -12.70 11.50
N MET A 458 18.11 -12.49 10.20
CA MET A 458 18.61 -13.51 9.29
C MET A 458 20.12 -13.57 9.35
N GLY A 459 20.66 -14.79 9.53
CA GLY A 459 22.08 -15.02 9.74
C GLY A 459 22.92 -15.07 8.46
N PRO A 460 24.25 -15.20 8.61
CA PRO A 460 25.18 -15.23 7.48
C PRO A 460 24.93 -16.37 6.47
N ASP A 461 24.32 -17.46 6.91
CA ASP A 461 23.94 -18.60 6.06
C ASP A 461 22.89 -18.24 4.99
N VAL A 462 22.06 -17.24 5.27
CA VAL A 462 21.06 -16.71 4.33
C VAL A 462 21.55 -15.42 3.67
N VAL A 463 22.19 -14.53 4.44
CA VAL A 463 22.59 -13.20 3.97
C VAL A 463 23.74 -13.26 2.96
N GLN A 464 24.73 -14.13 3.18
CA GLN A 464 25.89 -14.18 2.29
C GLN A 464 25.54 -14.66 0.86
N PRO A 465 24.76 -15.74 0.65
CA PRO A 465 24.32 -16.12 -0.69
C PRO A 465 23.55 -15.04 -1.43
N ALA A 466 22.67 -14.30 -0.74
CA ALA A 466 21.92 -13.20 -1.34
C ALA A 466 22.85 -12.04 -1.76
N LYS A 467 23.85 -11.69 -0.94
CA LYS A 467 24.87 -10.69 -1.29
C LYS A 467 25.74 -11.14 -2.46
N ASP A 468 26.19 -12.38 -2.46
CA ASP A 468 27.01 -12.94 -3.54
C ASP A 468 26.25 -12.88 -4.87
N TYR A 469 24.96 -13.21 -4.85
CA TYR A 469 24.08 -13.06 -6.00
C TYR A 469 23.98 -11.59 -6.44
N PHE A 470 23.67 -10.67 -5.52
CA PHE A 470 23.56 -9.24 -5.83
C PHE A 470 24.83 -8.70 -6.50
N PHE A 471 26.01 -8.94 -5.92
CA PHE A 471 27.26 -8.38 -6.45
C PHE A 471 27.64 -9.01 -7.78
N LYS A 472 27.39 -10.31 -7.97
CA LYS A 472 27.56 -10.95 -9.27
C LYS A 472 26.67 -10.29 -10.33
N THR A 473 25.38 -10.14 -10.04
CA THR A 473 24.43 -9.51 -10.96
C THR A 473 24.79 -8.04 -11.21
N TYR A 474 25.21 -7.31 -10.19
CA TYR A 474 25.68 -5.93 -10.28
C TYR A 474 26.84 -5.78 -11.28
N GLU A 475 27.82 -6.70 -11.25
CA GLU A 475 28.93 -6.72 -12.22
C GLU A 475 28.48 -7.00 -13.65
N GLU A 476 27.39 -7.72 -13.85
CA GLU A 476 26.82 -8.02 -15.17
C GLU A 476 25.96 -6.87 -15.72
N ARG A 477 25.50 -5.95 -14.86
CA ARG A 477 24.62 -4.82 -15.22
C ARG A 477 25.34 -3.71 -15.99
N ASP A 478 24.57 -3.02 -16.84
CA ASP A 478 25.01 -1.78 -17.48
C ASP A 478 25.04 -0.59 -16.48
N GLU A 479 25.54 0.56 -16.94
CA GLU A 479 25.68 1.74 -16.08
C GLU A 479 24.33 2.27 -15.55
N SER A 480 23.27 2.22 -16.35
CA SER A 480 21.94 2.70 -15.93
C SER A 480 21.34 1.77 -14.88
N GLN A 481 21.46 0.46 -15.10
CA GLN A 481 21.01 -0.58 -14.18
C GLN A 481 21.78 -0.54 -12.86
N ARG A 482 23.11 -0.35 -12.90
CA ARG A 482 23.93 -0.18 -11.69
C ARG A 482 23.56 1.06 -10.89
N ARG A 483 23.34 2.21 -11.54
CA ARG A 483 22.89 3.43 -10.83
C ARG A 483 21.56 3.23 -10.10
N GLU A 484 20.66 2.43 -10.66
CA GLU A 484 19.42 2.07 -10.00
C GLU A 484 19.68 1.17 -8.78
N LEU A 485 20.54 0.16 -8.90
CA LEU A 485 20.94 -0.69 -7.78
C LEU A 485 21.67 0.09 -6.68
N ASP A 486 22.56 1.02 -7.05
CA ASP A 486 23.26 1.91 -6.11
C ASP A 486 22.26 2.72 -5.29
N ARG A 487 21.27 3.34 -5.95
CA ARG A 487 20.20 4.09 -5.30
C ARG A 487 19.39 3.21 -4.35
N LEU A 488 19.00 2.01 -4.77
CA LEU A 488 18.21 1.10 -3.93
C LEU A 488 18.98 0.68 -2.68
N VAL A 489 20.27 0.39 -2.82
CA VAL A 489 21.15 0.09 -1.69
C VAL A 489 21.33 1.31 -0.79
N GLU A 490 21.46 2.51 -1.34
CA GLU A 490 21.53 3.75 -0.57
C GLU A 490 20.23 4.03 0.21
N GLU A 491 19.06 3.84 -0.41
CA GLU A 491 17.75 3.98 0.25
C GLU A 491 17.54 2.92 1.34
N THR A 492 18.04 1.70 1.15
CA THR A 492 17.84 0.60 2.10
C THR A 492 18.87 0.59 3.22
N TYR A 493 20.17 0.78 2.90
CA TYR A 493 21.30 0.58 3.82
C TYR A 493 22.17 1.82 4.01
N GLY A 494 21.82 2.94 3.38
CA GLY A 494 22.54 4.21 3.46
C GLY A 494 23.75 4.31 2.52
N ASN A 495 24.41 3.21 2.19
CA ASN A 495 25.46 3.14 1.17
C ASN A 495 25.86 1.68 0.87
N MET A 496 26.64 1.50 -0.21
CA MET A 496 27.13 0.19 -0.66
C MET A 496 28.10 -0.48 0.35
N GLU A 497 28.89 0.28 1.09
CA GLU A 497 29.83 -0.28 2.08
C GLU A 497 29.08 -0.93 3.25
N ASN A 498 28.01 -0.31 3.75
CA ASN A 498 27.14 -0.87 4.78
C ASN A 498 26.49 -2.17 4.29
N PHE A 499 25.99 -2.19 3.05
CA PHE A 499 25.42 -3.40 2.47
C PHE A 499 26.47 -4.51 2.29
N GLN A 500 27.66 -4.16 1.82
CA GLN A 500 28.78 -5.11 1.69
C GLN A 500 29.21 -5.70 3.04
N ASN A 501 29.12 -4.92 4.12
CA ASN A 501 29.47 -5.34 5.48
C ASN A 501 28.30 -5.94 6.26
N LEU A 502 27.11 -6.08 5.64
CA LEU A 502 25.94 -6.66 6.28
C LEU A 502 26.18 -8.14 6.60
N GLU A 503 26.25 -8.47 7.89
CA GLU A 503 26.36 -9.86 8.39
C GLU A 503 24.99 -10.44 8.77
N TRP A 504 24.15 -9.61 9.38
CA TRP A 504 22.79 -9.96 9.81
C TRP A 504 21.79 -9.03 9.16
N ALA A 505 20.79 -9.57 8.47
CA ALA A 505 19.71 -8.77 7.90
C ALA A 505 18.54 -8.72 8.86
N LEU A 506 18.10 -7.51 9.22
CA LEU A 506 16.86 -7.28 9.93
C LEU A 506 15.72 -7.16 8.92
N VAL A 507 14.78 -8.10 8.95
CA VAL A 507 13.71 -8.17 7.96
C VAL A 507 12.38 -8.39 8.66
N SER A 508 11.37 -7.60 8.35
CA SER A 508 9.99 -7.92 8.74
C SER A 508 9.27 -8.70 7.65
N TRP A 509 8.40 -9.61 8.07
CA TRP A 509 7.47 -10.32 7.20
C TRP A 509 6.09 -10.29 7.84
N THR A 510 5.06 -10.03 7.04
CA THR A 510 3.67 -10.05 7.50
C THR A 510 2.85 -11.07 6.72
N ALA A 511 1.99 -11.78 7.43
CA ALA A 511 1.19 -12.85 6.83
C ALA A 511 0.13 -12.34 5.85
N TRP A 512 -0.22 -11.04 5.89
CA TRP A 512 -1.29 -10.46 5.09
C TRP A 512 -0.81 -9.72 3.84
N ASP A 513 0.44 -9.29 3.81
CA ASP A 513 1.05 -8.64 2.63
C ASP A 513 2.01 -9.57 1.87
N PHE A 514 2.52 -10.64 2.49
CA PHE A 514 3.57 -11.53 1.95
C PHE A 514 4.87 -10.80 1.58
N THR A 515 5.03 -9.57 2.05
CA THR A 515 6.13 -8.71 1.69
C THR A 515 7.23 -8.81 2.73
N TYR A 516 8.47 -8.94 2.26
CA TYR A 516 9.64 -8.73 3.09
C TYR A 516 10.06 -7.27 3.05
N ILE A 517 10.29 -6.69 4.22
CA ILE A 517 10.79 -5.32 4.35
C ILE A 517 12.13 -5.39 5.08
N PRO A 518 13.26 -5.17 4.37
CA PRO A 518 14.55 -5.05 5.02
C PRO A 518 14.70 -3.68 5.70
N TYR A 519 15.44 -3.67 6.80
CA TYR A 519 15.78 -2.45 7.55
C TYR A 519 17.29 -2.33 7.71
N ASN A 520 17.78 -1.08 7.72
CA ASN A 520 19.15 -0.76 8.11
C ASN A 520 19.32 -0.80 9.64
N GLY A 521 19.11 -1.98 10.22
CA GLY A 521 19.15 -2.18 11.67
C GLY A 521 17.94 -1.62 12.40
N ILE A 522 18.01 -1.66 13.73
CA ILE A 522 16.92 -1.33 14.67
C ILE A 522 16.58 0.16 14.62
N ARG A 523 17.56 1.03 14.36
CA ARG A 523 17.30 2.46 14.23
C ARG A 523 16.34 2.76 13.09
N ASP A 524 16.58 2.18 11.91
CA ASP A 524 15.75 2.38 10.72
C ASP A 524 14.35 1.79 10.93
N LEU A 525 14.25 0.61 11.55
CA LEU A 525 12.97 0.03 11.97
C LEU A 525 12.16 1.01 12.86
N LEU A 526 12.78 1.56 13.90
CA LEU A 526 12.09 2.46 14.83
C LEU A 526 11.73 3.80 14.20
N GLU A 527 12.59 4.36 13.33
CA GLU A 527 12.30 5.58 12.59
C GLU A 527 11.09 5.39 11.67
N ARG A 528 11.10 4.33 10.85
CA ARG A 528 9.97 4.00 9.97
C ARG A 528 8.69 3.68 10.75
N THR A 529 8.80 2.97 11.88
CA THR A 529 7.64 2.66 12.74
C THR A 529 7.10 3.92 13.41
N ALA A 530 7.95 4.83 13.87
CA ALA A 530 7.52 6.10 14.45
C ALA A 530 6.81 6.95 13.40
N GLU A 531 7.36 7.05 12.19
CA GLU A 531 6.73 7.78 11.07
C GLU A 531 5.39 7.18 10.69
N ALA A 532 5.33 5.85 10.50
CA ALA A 532 4.10 5.15 10.17
C ALA A 532 3.03 5.31 11.27
N GLY A 533 3.44 5.31 12.54
CA GLY A 533 2.58 5.56 13.69
C GLY A 533 1.99 6.96 13.78
N LEU A 534 2.42 7.94 12.96
CA LEU A 534 1.77 9.25 12.87
C LEU A 534 0.39 9.19 12.24
N ARG A 535 0.08 8.11 11.53
CA ARG A 535 -1.16 7.96 10.78
C ARG A 535 -2.36 7.85 11.69
N GLU A 536 -3.28 8.78 11.51
CA GLU A 536 -4.56 8.84 12.19
C GLU A 536 -5.60 7.97 11.48
N GLU A 537 -6.64 7.55 12.21
CA GLU A 537 -7.76 6.85 11.61
C GLU A 537 -8.48 7.72 10.57
N ARG A 538 -8.72 7.13 9.39
CA ARG A 538 -9.47 7.72 8.28
C ARG A 538 -10.35 6.66 7.62
N PRO A 539 -11.51 7.05 7.04
CA PRO A 539 -12.42 6.12 6.36
C PRO A 539 -11.80 5.31 5.20
N TRP A 540 -10.72 5.79 4.58
CA TRP A 540 -10.05 5.14 3.45
C TRP A 540 -8.86 4.24 3.82
N LEU A 541 -8.44 4.19 5.08
CA LEU A 541 -7.25 3.42 5.47
C LEU A 541 -7.52 1.91 5.60
N ASN A 542 -8.79 1.50 5.51
CA ASN A 542 -9.22 0.10 5.58
C ASN A 542 -8.54 -0.65 6.73
N ILE A 543 -8.62 -0.07 7.94
CA ILE A 543 -7.97 -0.60 9.15
C ILE A 543 -8.46 -2.02 9.42
N PHE A 544 -7.53 -2.89 9.76
CA PHE A 544 -7.75 -4.32 9.82
C PHE A 544 -7.01 -4.94 11.02
N GLU A 545 -7.58 -6.00 11.59
CA GLU A 545 -6.92 -6.82 12.60
C GLU A 545 -6.71 -8.25 12.03
N PRO A 546 -5.45 -8.62 11.76
CA PRO A 546 -5.10 -9.94 11.26
C PRO A 546 -5.52 -11.10 12.19
N ARG A 547 -5.87 -12.25 11.60
CA ARG A 547 -6.22 -13.56 12.21
C ARG A 547 -7.58 -13.67 12.92
N PHE A 548 -8.20 -12.59 13.35
CA PHE A 548 -9.54 -12.69 13.93
C PHE A 548 -10.57 -12.60 12.81
N ARG A 549 -11.14 -13.77 12.44
CA ARG A 549 -12.23 -13.92 11.49
C ARG A 549 -13.55 -14.13 12.25
N ARG A 550 -14.57 -13.31 12.00
CA ARG A 550 -15.97 -13.68 12.23
C ARG A 550 -16.57 -14.03 10.89
N LEU A 551 -17.29 -15.13 10.84
CA LEU A 551 -18.16 -15.41 9.71
C LEU A 551 -19.41 -14.57 9.88
N ALA A 552 -20.10 -14.23 8.79
CA ALA A 552 -21.33 -13.43 8.80
C ALA A 552 -22.48 -14.04 9.64
N ASN A 553 -22.29 -15.23 10.23
CA ASN A 553 -23.25 -15.95 11.05
C ASN A 553 -22.82 -16.12 12.52
N ASP A 554 -21.76 -15.43 12.98
CA ASP A 554 -21.33 -15.40 14.39
C ASP A 554 -21.90 -14.21 15.18
#